data_AF-A0A7S2XWI8-F1
#
_entry.id   AF-A0A7S2XWI8-F1
#
_cell.length_a   1.000
_cell.length_b   1.000
_cell.length_c   1.000
_cell.angle_alpha   90.00
_cell.angle_beta   90.00
_cell.angle_gamma   90.00
#
_symmetry.space_group_name_H-M   'P 1'
#
loop_
_entity.id
_entity.type
_entity.pdbx_description
1 polymer ?
#
loop_
_entity_poly.entity_id
_entity_poly.type
_entity_poly.pdbx_seq_one_letter_code
_entity_poly.pdbx_strand_id
1 'polypeptide(L)'
;SCRRGGNPPPPIRYLFPFPEPSDIRKHAAAMLLAQIIKEPAFTQLRTQEQLGYIVHSGVQNRGIGQYLDGFYFSIVSKTHAPPQLVDRVREFLASFRGTLADMPSETFSKHRDALSEKLREPPKTLGEESSRHWREIEESTLLWDRYKDLVDCVQQVTHEDILRQYDVAFGQGESGKASHGHIAVLVTSHVHLQTSISDIDMPNSSILVKEEDILSLRRTLPLNGAGASPFSVVLLP
;
A
#
# COMPACT_ATOMS: atom_id res chain seq x y z
N SER A 1 -13.93 -36.36 15.85
CA SER A 1 -13.39 -35.12 16.45
C SER A 1 -12.24 -34.63 15.60
N CYS A 2 -12.50 -33.81 14.57
CA CYS A 2 -11.44 -33.14 13.79
C CYS A 2 -12.03 -31.97 12.99
N ARG A 3 -11.47 -30.78 13.22
CA ARG A 3 -11.57 -29.51 12.45
C ARG A 3 -12.94 -28.79 12.43
N ARG A 4 -13.36 -28.29 13.59
CA ARG A 4 -13.96 -26.93 13.67
C ARG A 4 -12.82 -25.92 13.85
N GLY A 5 -12.00 -25.73 12.82
CA GLY A 5 -11.12 -24.57 12.72
C GLY A 5 -11.73 -23.68 11.66
N GLY A 6 -12.54 -22.69 12.06
CA GLY A 6 -13.11 -21.73 11.11
C GLY A 6 -11.99 -21.06 10.32
N ASN A 7 -12.18 -20.90 9.01
CA ASN A 7 -11.24 -20.15 8.18
C ASN A 7 -10.93 -18.80 8.85
N PRO A 8 -9.67 -18.34 8.82
CA PRO A 8 -9.34 -17.01 9.32
C PRO A 8 -10.24 -15.98 8.62
N PRO A 9 -10.67 -14.92 9.33
CA PRO A 9 -11.47 -13.88 8.71
C PRO A 9 -10.68 -13.29 7.52
N PRO A 10 -11.38 -12.91 6.44
CA PRO A 10 -10.72 -12.33 5.28
C PRO A 10 -10.00 -11.04 5.66
N PRO A 11 -8.88 -10.71 4.99
CA PRO A 11 -8.19 -9.46 5.19
C PRO A 11 -9.01 -8.30 4.63
N ILE A 12 -8.91 -7.16 5.30
CA ILE A 12 -9.23 -5.87 4.70
C ILE A 12 -7.98 -5.36 4.01
N ARG A 13 -8.12 -4.82 2.80
CA ARG A 13 -7.01 -4.27 2.03
C ARG A 13 -7.28 -2.83 1.63
N TYR A 14 -6.41 -1.93 2.06
CA TYR A 14 -6.33 -0.55 1.60
C TYR A 14 -5.26 -0.46 0.53
N LEU A 15 -5.59 0.19 -0.58
CA LEU A 15 -4.69 0.54 -1.65
C LEU A 15 -4.70 2.06 -1.82
N PHE A 16 -3.52 2.65 -1.92
CA PHE A 16 -3.27 4.05 -2.21
C PHE A 16 -2.58 4.09 -3.57
N PRO A 17 -3.34 4.17 -4.67
CA PRO A 17 -2.79 4.11 -6.01
C PRO A 17 -1.81 5.24 -6.28
N PHE A 18 -0.79 4.96 -7.09
CA PHE A 18 0.04 6.05 -7.61
C PHE A 18 -0.67 6.79 -8.73
N PRO A 19 -0.67 8.14 -8.72
CA PRO A 19 -1.36 8.95 -9.72
C PRO A 19 -0.69 8.89 -11.08
N GLU A 20 0.62 8.63 -11.09
CA GLU A 20 1.44 8.62 -12.29
C GLU A 20 2.22 7.30 -12.41
N PRO A 21 2.53 6.89 -13.64
CA PRO A 21 3.41 5.77 -13.87
C PRO A 21 4.77 5.98 -13.16
N SER A 22 5.19 5.00 -12.36
CA SER A 22 6.46 5.07 -11.63
C SER A 22 7.63 4.92 -12.59
N ASP A 23 8.58 5.85 -12.56
CA ASP A 23 9.94 5.62 -13.05
C ASP A 23 10.78 4.89 -11.98
N ILE A 24 12.02 4.53 -12.31
CA ILE A 24 12.90 3.78 -11.39
C ILE A 24 13.28 4.58 -10.13
N ARG A 25 13.32 5.92 -10.21
CA ARG A 25 13.61 6.78 -9.05
C ARG A 25 12.42 6.88 -8.11
N LYS A 26 11.22 7.11 -8.65
CA LYS A 26 9.95 7.04 -7.91
C LYS A 26 9.76 5.66 -7.30
N HIS A 27 10.17 4.61 -8.00
CA HIS A 27 10.15 3.24 -7.49
C HIS A 27 11.06 3.08 -6.28
N ALA A 28 12.33 3.52 -6.40
CA ALA A 28 13.29 3.48 -5.30
C ALA A 28 12.77 4.25 -4.06
N ALA A 29 12.25 5.46 -4.26
CA ALA A 29 11.66 6.26 -3.19
C ALA A 29 10.44 5.57 -2.55
N ALA A 30 9.55 4.98 -3.35
CA ALA A 30 8.40 4.24 -2.86
C ALA A 30 8.81 3.00 -2.05
N MET A 31 9.81 2.24 -2.49
CA MET A 31 10.34 1.09 -1.74
C MET A 31 10.95 1.52 -0.41
N LEU A 32 11.73 2.61 -0.41
CA LEU A 32 12.34 3.14 0.80
C LEU A 32 11.28 3.64 1.79
N LEU A 33 10.28 4.38 1.31
CA LEU A 33 9.17 4.83 2.15
C LEU A 33 8.38 3.65 2.73
N ALA A 34 8.09 2.61 1.92
CA ALA A 34 7.44 1.41 2.42
C ALA A 34 8.27 0.69 3.48
N GLN A 35 9.60 0.62 3.32
CA GLN A 35 10.49 0.05 4.33
C GLN A 35 10.46 0.83 5.63
N ILE A 36 10.44 2.17 5.56
CA ILE A 36 10.35 3.06 6.71
C ILE A 36 9.00 2.89 7.44
N ILE A 37 7.89 2.85 6.70
CA ILE A 37 6.54 2.72 7.29
C ILE A 37 6.31 1.34 7.92
N LYS A 38 6.95 0.29 7.40
CA LYS A 38 6.63 -1.10 7.72
C LYS A 38 6.68 -1.42 9.21
N GLU A 39 7.77 -1.06 9.88
CA GLU A 39 7.94 -1.38 11.31
C GLU A 39 7.03 -0.53 12.21
N PRO A 40 6.94 0.80 12.06
CA PRO A 40 6.00 1.63 12.81
C PRO A 40 4.54 1.22 12.62
N ALA A 41 4.12 0.91 11.38
CA ALA A 41 2.76 0.45 11.09
C ALA A 41 2.46 -0.88 11.77
N PHE A 42 3.42 -1.81 11.78
CA PHE A 42 3.28 -3.06 12.51
C PHE A 42 3.20 -2.78 14.01
N THR A 43 4.15 -2.04 14.58
CA THR A 43 4.20 -1.78 16.02
C THR A 43 2.95 -1.07 16.54
N GLN A 44 2.46 -0.03 15.86
CA GLN A 44 1.25 0.68 16.30
C GLN A 44 -0.01 -0.17 16.12
N LEU A 45 -0.30 -0.63 14.89
CA LEU A 45 -1.57 -1.29 14.58
C LEU A 45 -1.67 -2.72 15.16
N ARG A 46 -0.54 -3.45 15.23
CA ARG A 46 -0.50 -4.83 15.73
C ARG A 46 -0.20 -4.91 17.22
N THR A 47 0.84 -4.22 17.69
CA THR A 47 1.38 -4.44 19.05
C THR A 47 0.68 -3.55 20.08
N GLN A 48 0.51 -2.26 19.78
CA GLN A 48 -0.09 -1.30 20.72
C GLN A 48 -1.63 -1.35 20.70
N GLU A 49 -2.21 -1.22 19.52
CA GLU A 49 -3.67 -1.14 19.36
C GLU A 49 -4.35 -2.52 19.24
N GLN A 50 -3.55 -3.59 19.03
CA GLN A 50 -4.02 -4.97 18.95
C GLN A 50 -5.16 -5.20 17.93
N LEU A 51 -5.15 -4.43 16.84
CA LEU A 51 -6.28 -4.34 15.92
C LEU A 51 -6.50 -5.61 15.09
N GLY A 52 -5.47 -6.40 14.86
CA GLY A 52 -5.53 -7.64 14.10
C GLY A 52 -4.34 -8.54 14.41
N TYR A 53 -4.36 -9.80 13.93
CA TYR A 53 -3.20 -10.71 14.09
C TYR A 53 -2.14 -10.51 13.00
N ILE A 54 -2.57 -10.04 11.82
CA ILE A 54 -1.72 -9.84 10.65
C ILE A 54 -1.89 -8.41 10.15
N VAL A 55 -0.82 -7.63 10.18
CA VAL A 55 -0.73 -6.29 9.57
C VAL A 55 0.43 -6.33 8.58
N HIS A 56 0.14 -6.09 7.31
CA HIS A 56 1.14 -5.98 6.25
C HIS A 56 1.01 -4.63 5.56
N SER A 57 2.13 -3.94 5.40
CA SER A 57 2.23 -2.77 4.53
C SER A 57 3.36 -2.97 3.53
N GLY A 58 3.24 -2.28 2.40
CA GLY A 58 4.24 -2.36 1.34
C GLY A 58 3.83 -1.60 0.10
N VAL A 59 4.61 -1.76 -0.96
CA VAL A 59 4.27 -1.32 -2.30
C VAL A 59 3.66 -2.49 -3.07
N GLN A 60 2.58 -2.22 -3.79
CA GLN A 60 1.94 -3.17 -4.67
C GLN A 60 2.50 -3.05 -6.08
N ASN A 61 2.76 -4.20 -6.71
CA ASN A 61 3.10 -4.30 -8.13
C ASN A 61 2.31 -5.47 -8.74
N ARG A 62 1.20 -5.18 -9.42
CA ARG A 62 0.31 -6.11 -10.16
C ARG A 62 0.09 -5.63 -11.59
N GLY A 63 0.65 -4.50 -11.98
CA GLY A 63 0.54 -3.94 -13.32
C GLY A 63 1.39 -4.70 -14.34
N ILE A 64 1.05 -4.51 -15.61
CA ILE A 64 1.92 -4.85 -16.75
C ILE A 64 2.84 -3.64 -16.96
N GLY A 65 4.15 -3.85 -16.97
CA GLY A 65 5.16 -2.81 -17.18
C GLY A 65 5.90 -2.39 -15.90
N GLN A 66 6.64 -1.29 -15.98
CA GLN A 66 7.54 -0.79 -14.91
C GLN A 66 6.82 -0.27 -13.65
N TYR A 67 5.49 -0.32 -13.63
CA TYR A 67 4.67 0.55 -12.81
C TYR A 67 4.30 -0.11 -11.49
N LEU A 68 4.51 0.63 -10.41
CA LEU A 68 3.96 0.29 -9.12
C LEU A 68 2.48 0.70 -9.09
N ASP A 69 1.62 -0.15 -8.54
CA ASP A 69 0.19 0.16 -8.46
C ASP A 69 -0.12 1.14 -7.34
N GLY A 70 0.72 1.21 -6.30
CA GLY A 70 0.50 2.05 -5.13
C GLY A 70 1.02 1.46 -3.83
N PHE A 71 0.80 2.15 -2.72
CA PHE A 71 1.00 1.59 -1.38
C PHE A 71 -0.21 0.78 -0.94
N TYR A 72 0.00 -0.25 -0.12
CA TYR A 72 -1.10 -1.00 0.46
C TYR A 72 -0.93 -1.24 1.96
N PHE A 73 -2.06 -1.40 2.64
CA PHE A 73 -2.16 -1.94 3.99
C PHE A 73 -3.15 -3.11 3.97
N SER A 74 -2.77 -4.23 4.58
CA SER A 74 -3.61 -5.43 4.68
C SER A 74 -3.71 -5.82 6.15
N ILE A 75 -4.92 -5.82 6.69
CA ILE A 75 -5.18 -6.10 8.10
C ILE A 75 -6.17 -7.26 8.21
N VAL A 76 -5.80 -8.28 8.98
CA VAL A 76 -6.69 -9.39 9.35
C VAL A 76 -7.07 -9.23 10.81
N SER A 77 -8.34 -8.91 11.07
CA SER A 77 -8.89 -8.79 12.42
C SER A 77 -10.01 -9.79 12.67
N LYS A 78 -10.09 -10.30 13.90
CA LYS A 78 -11.21 -11.11 14.41
C LYS A 78 -12.16 -10.31 15.30
N THR A 79 -11.74 -9.13 15.75
CA THR A 79 -12.34 -8.40 16.87
C THR A 79 -12.81 -7.00 16.49
N HIS A 80 -12.25 -6.42 15.43
CA HIS A 80 -12.57 -5.08 14.99
C HIS A 80 -13.30 -5.13 13.66
N ALA A 81 -14.31 -4.27 13.53
CA ALA A 81 -15.06 -4.14 12.29
C ALA A 81 -14.21 -3.43 11.22
N PRO A 82 -14.43 -3.72 9.93
CA PRO A 82 -13.70 -3.06 8.84
C PRO A 82 -13.65 -1.52 8.90
N PRO A 83 -14.73 -0.80 9.24
CA PRO A 83 -14.74 0.65 9.32
C PRO A 83 -13.71 1.19 10.32
N GLN A 84 -13.68 0.62 11.52
CA GLN A 84 -12.74 0.99 12.58
C GLN A 84 -11.29 0.82 12.13
N LEU A 85 -11.01 -0.21 11.32
CA LEU A 85 -9.68 -0.46 10.78
C LEU A 85 -9.29 0.57 9.70
N VAL A 86 -10.26 1.13 8.96
CA VAL A 86 -10.03 2.26 8.05
C VAL A 86 -9.49 3.43 8.85
N ASP A 87 -10.22 3.80 9.90
CA ASP A 87 -9.96 5.01 10.68
C ASP A 87 -8.61 4.92 11.37
N ARG A 88 -8.27 3.75 11.93
CA ARG A 88 -6.95 3.54 12.54
C ARG A 88 -5.80 3.64 11.56
N VAL A 89 -5.93 3.13 10.33
CA VAL A 89 -4.90 3.32 9.29
C VAL A 89 -4.77 4.79 8.92
N ARG A 90 -5.87 5.53 8.83
CA ARG A 90 -5.85 6.99 8.57
C ARG A 90 -5.20 7.77 9.69
N GLU A 91 -5.55 7.49 10.94
CA GLU A 91 -4.97 8.11 12.13
C GLU A 91 -3.47 7.83 12.24
N PHE A 92 -3.07 6.56 12.01
CA PHE A 92 -1.66 6.17 11.92
C PHE A 92 -0.94 7.03 10.89
N LEU A 93 -1.43 7.09 9.65
CA LEU A 93 -0.80 7.89 8.60
C LEU A 93 -0.71 9.38 8.99
N ALA A 94 -1.81 9.97 9.46
CA ALA A 94 -1.84 11.37 9.89
C ALA A 94 -0.78 11.68 10.96
N SER A 95 -0.62 10.80 11.96
CA SER A 95 0.40 10.95 13.00
C SER A 95 1.82 10.68 12.50
N PHE A 96 1.99 9.69 11.63
CA PHE A 96 3.30 9.22 11.17
C PHE A 96 4.04 10.26 10.33
N ARG A 97 3.31 11.17 9.67
CA ARG A 97 3.92 12.25 8.88
C ARG A 97 4.84 13.15 9.71
N GLY A 98 4.49 13.41 10.98
CA GLY A 98 5.37 14.15 11.90
C GLY A 98 6.63 13.36 12.24
N THR A 99 6.47 12.09 12.62
CA THR A 99 7.59 11.17 12.89
C THR A 99 8.54 11.04 11.69
N LEU A 100 8.00 11.02 10.47
CA LEU A 100 8.80 10.97 9.26
C LEU A 100 9.59 12.27 9.05
N ALA A 101 9.01 13.43 9.32
CA ALA A 101 9.68 14.74 9.22
C ALA A 101 10.80 14.91 10.25
N ASP A 102 10.56 14.46 11.48
CA ASP A 102 11.52 14.59 12.59
C ASP A 102 12.55 13.44 12.61
N MET A 103 12.54 12.57 11.62
CA MET A 103 13.43 11.41 11.54
C MET A 103 14.90 11.86 11.50
N PRO A 104 15.76 11.38 12.42
CA PRO A 104 17.19 11.68 12.38
C PRO A 104 17.84 11.17 11.08
N SER A 105 18.77 11.94 10.54
CA SER A 105 19.53 11.60 9.33
C SER A 105 20.27 10.26 9.44
N GLU A 106 20.73 9.89 10.63
CA GLU A 106 21.36 8.59 10.90
C GLU A 106 20.36 7.44 10.74
N THR A 107 19.16 7.57 11.30
CA THR A 107 18.08 6.57 11.18
C THR A 107 17.64 6.43 9.72
N PHE A 108 17.48 7.55 9.02
CA PHE A 108 17.17 7.55 7.60
C PHE A 108 18.23 6.80 6.77
N SER A 109 19.51 7.10 7.04
CA SER A 109 20.63 6.44 6.36
C SER A 109 20.64 4.93 6.63
N LYS A 110 20.36 4.49 7.86
CA LYS A 110 20.23 3.05 8.18
C LYS A 110 19.14 2.37 7.36
N HIS A 111 17.98 3.00 7.19
CA HIS A 111 16.92 2.45 6.33
C HIS A 111 17.37 2.37 4.86
N ARG A 112 18.03 3.41 4.35
CA ARG A 112 18.54 3.45 2.97
C ARG A 112 19.58 2.36 2.72
N ASP A 113 20.52 2.21 3.63
CA ASP A 113 21.62 1.24 3.52
C ASP A 113 21.09 -0.19 3.63
N ALA A 114 20.18 -0.47 4.57
CA ALA A 114 19.54 -1.77 4.71
C ALA A 114 18.70 -2.16 3.48
N LEU A 115 18.00 -1.19 2.86
CA LEU A 115 17.28 -1.47 1.60
C LEU A 115 18.27 -1.75 0.46
N SER A 116 19.35 -0.99 0.37
CA SER A 116 20.39 -1.18 -0.65
C SER A 116 21.05 -2.55 -0.53
N GLU A 117 21.38 -2.99 0.69
CA GLU A 117 21.94 -4.31 0.95
C GLU A 117 20.97 -5.42 0.54
N LYS A 118 19.70 -5.31 0.92
CA LYS A 118 18.67 -6.26 0.53
C LYS A 118 18.49 -6.36 -0.99
N LEU A 119 18.60 -5.24 -1.72
CA LEU A 119 18.51 -5.22 -3.18
C LEU A 119 19.75 -5.83 -3.85
N ARG A 120 20.92 -5.75 -3.22
CA ARG A 120 22.16 -6.38 -3.70
C ARG A 120 22.19 -7.89 -3.50
N GLU A 121 21.33 -8.44 -2.65
CA GLU A 121 21.28 -9.88 -2.42
C GLU A 121 20.98 -10.64 -3.74
N PRO A 122 21.89 -11.54 -4.18
CA PRO A 122 21.65 -12.36 -5.35
C PRO A 122 20.49 -13.33 -5.08
N PRO A 123 19.78 -13.78 -6.13
CA PRO A 123 18.76 -14.81 -5.98
C PRO A 123 19.38 -16.07 -5.37
N LYS A 124 18.70 -16.66 -4.38
CA LYS A 124 19.17 -17.84 -3.65
C LYS A 124 18.89 -19.13 -4.40
N THR A 125 17.99 -19.07 -5.39
CA THR A 125 17.58 -20.22 -6.19
C THR A 125 17.42 -19.84 -7.66
N LEU A 126 17.57 -20.82 -8.56
CA LEU A 126 17.29 -20.65 -9.98
C LEU A 126 15.84 -20.21 -10.24
N GLY A 127 14.90 -20.62 -9.38
CA GLY A 127 13.50 -20.21 -9.48
C GLY A 127 13.32 -18.71 -9.21
N GLU A 128 14.02 -18.17 -8.22
CA GLU A 128 14.04 -16.73 -7.95
C GLU A 128 14.68 -15.94 -9.09
N GLU A 129 15.83 -16.40 -9.59
CA GLU A 129 16.52 -15.78 -10.73
C GLU A 129 15.64 -15.78 -11.99
N SER A 130 15.08 -16.95 -12.33
CA SER A 130 14.17 -17.10 -13.47
C SER A 130 12.96 -16.20 -13.32
N SER A 131 12.37 -16.09 -12.13
CA SER A 131 11.22 -15.21 -11.87
C SER A 131 11.57 -13.74 -12.05
N ARG A 132 12.77 -13.30 -11.63
CA ARG A 132 13.24 -11.92 -11.84
C ARG A 132 13.33 -11.60 -13.34
N HIS A 133 13.95 -12.48 -14.13
CA HIS A 133 14.09 -12.29 -15.58
C HIS A 133 12.75 -12.41 -16.32
N TRP A 134 11.93 -13.38 -15.95
CA TRP A 134 10.65 -13.62 -16.59
C TRP A 134 9.71 -12.43 -16.43
N ARG A 135 9.76 -11.76 -15.27
CA ARG A 135 9.03 -10.51 -15.04
C ARG A 135 9.43 -9.41 -16.04
N GLU A 136 10.72 -9.25 -16.35
CA GLU A 136 11.16 -8.27 -17.36
C GLU A 136 10.67 -8.59 -18.78
N ILE A 137 10.47 -9.87 -19.08
CA ILE A 137 9.91 -10.35 -20.35
C ILE A 137 8.41 -10.07 -20.40
N GLU A 138 7.66 -10.48 -19.39
CA GLU A 138 6.21 -10.26 -19.29
C GLU A 138 5.86 -8.77 -19.30
N GLU A 139 6.66 -7.95 -18.62
CA GLU A 139 6.50 -6.48 -18.58
C GLU A 139 7.05 -5.79 -19.84
N SER A 140 7.76 -6.51 -20.72
CA SER A 140 8.44 -5.98 -21.91
C SER A 140 9.41 -4.82 -21.62
N THR A 141 9.99 -4.80 -20.42
CA THR A 141 10.91 -3.77 -19.94
C THR A 141 12.36 -4.09 -20.26
N LEU A 142 12.69 -5.39 -20.26
CA LEU A 142 14.03 -5.92 -20.59
C LEU A 142 15.17 -5.26 -19.77
N LEU A 143 14.88 -4.80 -18.55
CA LEU A 143 15.86 -4.18 -17.65
C LEU A 143 16.57 -5.26 -16.83
N TRP A 144 17.52 -5.96 -17.45
CA TRP A 144 18.23 -7.07 -16.82
C TRP A 144 19.00 -6.66 -15.56
N ASP A 145 19.52 -5.43 -15.52
CA ASP A 145 20.26 -4.86 -14.39
C ASP A 145 19.39 -4.05 -13.42
N ARG A 146 18.04 -4.20 -13.47
CA ARG A 146 17.11 -3.36 -12.67
C ARG A 146 17.48 -3.26 -11.19
N TYR A 147 17.93 -4.35 -10.56
CA TYR A 147 18.30 -4.33 -9.14
C TYR A 147 19.51 -3.45 -8.86
N LYS A 148 20.49 -3.43 -9.78
CA LYS A 148 21.65 -2.54 -9.70
C LYS A 148 21.21 -1.08 -9.85
N ASP A 149 20.40 -0.80 -10.86
CA ASP A 149 19.89 0.56 -11.10
C ASP A 149 19.02 1.05 -9.93
N LEU A 150 18.22 0.16 -9.32
CA LEU A 150 17.43 0.46 -8.13
C LEU A 150 18.33 0.79 -6.93
N VAL A 151 19.42 0.05 -6.71
CA VAL A 151 20.40 0.35 -5.66
C VAL A 151 20.99 1.74 -5.87
N ASP A 152 21.43 2.05 -7.09
CA ASP A 152 22.01 3.35 -7.42
C ASP A 152 21.00 4.49 -7.20
N CYS A 153 19.73 4.25 -7.53
CA CYS A 153 18.65 5.19 -7.25
C CYS A 153 18.38 5.33 -5.75
N VAL A 154 18.25 4.23 -5.00
CA VAL A 154 17.99 4.25 -3.54
C VAL A 154 19.07 5.04 -2.80
N GLN A 155 20.34 4.90 -3.19
CA GLN A 155 21.43 5.63 -2.56
C GLN A 155 21.35 7.15 -2.78
N GLN A 156 20.72 7.59 -3.87
CA GLN A 156 20.53 9.00 -4.21
C GLN A 156 19.23 9.60 -3.62
N VAL A 157 18.32 8.77 -3.10
CA VAL A 157 17.07 9.26 -2.50
C VAL A 157 17.37 10.09 -1.26
N THR A 158 16.82 11.31 -1.23
CA THR A 158 16.93 12.22 -0.09
C THR A 158 15.73 12.09 0.86
N HIS A 159 15.89 12.60 2.07
CA HIS A 159 14.77 12.67 3.03
C HIS A 159 13.62 13.55 2.52
N GLU A 160 13.94 14.64 1.80
CA GLU A 160 12.95 15.50 1.16
C GLU A 160 12.14 14.74 0.09
N ASP A 161 12.78 13.90 -0.74
CA ASP A 161 12.08 13.08 -1.72
C ASP A 161 11.08 12.14 -1.07
N ILE A 162 11.42 11.62 0.12
CA ILE A 162 10.56 10.73 0.89
C ILE A 162 9.38 11.47 1.51
N LEU A 163 9.58 12.69 2.02
CA LEU A 163 8.48 13.54 2.49
C LEU A 163 7.55 13.90 1.33
N ARG A 164 8.10 14.27 0.17
CA ARG A 164 7.32 14.56 -1.04
C ARG A 164 6.52 13.34 -1.49
N GLN A 165 7.15 12.16 -1.55
CA GLN A 165 6.49 10.91 -1.89
C GLN A 165 5.37 10.57 -0.91
N TYR A 166 5.58 10.84 0.38
CA TYR A 166 4.57 10.65 1.40
C TYR A 166 3.37 11.57 1.18
N ASP A 167 3.60 12.86 0.95
CA ASP A 167 2.54 13.86 0.77
C ASP A 167 1.74 13.61 -0.51
N VAL A 168 2.40 13.16 -1.57
CA VAL A 168 1.74 12.69 -2.79
C VAL A 168 0.90 11.45 -2.49
N ALA A 169 1.43 10.45 -1.79
CA ALA A 169 0.70 9.18 -1.58
C ALA A 169 -0.43 9.26 -0.54
N PHE A 170 -0.24 10.03 0.53
CA PHE A 170 -1.08 9.99 1.73
C PHE A 170 -1.52 11.38 2.22
N GLY A 171 -1.02 12.46 1.61
CA GLY A 171 -1.32 13.83 2.06
C GLY A 171 -2.80 14.20 1.91
N GLN A 172 -3.20 15.23 2.66
CA GLN A 172 -4.49 15.88 2.47
C GLN A 172 -4.35 16.99 1.41
N GLY A 173 -5.15 16.94 0.36
CA GLY A 173 -5.36 18.03 -0.59
C GLY A 173 -6.14 19.20 0.03
N GLU A 174 -6.42 20.22 -0.78
CA GLU A 174 -7.13 21.42 -0.34
C GLU A 174 -8.48 21.07 0.31
N SER A 175 -8.80 21.74 1.42
CA SER A 175 -10.02 21.51 2.23
C SER A 175 -10.08 20.19 3.03
N GLY A 176 -8.93 19.55 3.34
CA GLY A 176 -8.89 18.35 4.19
C GLY A 176 -9.33 17.05 3.49
N LYS A 177 -9.49 17.08 2.16
CA LYS A 177 -9.76 15.89 1.34
C LYS A 177 -8.46 15.15 1.04
N ALA A 178 -8.49 13.86 0.71
CA ALA A 178 -7.26 13.17 0.28
C ALA A 178 -6.71 13.82 -1.01
N SER A 179 -5.39 14.00 -1.11
CA SER A 179 -4.74 14.60 -2.30
C SER A 179 -4.95 13.74 -3.56
N HIS A 180 -5.15 12.43 -3.38
CA HIS A 180 -5.38 11.45 -4.44
C HIS A 180 -6.46 10.43 -4.04
N GLY A 181 -7.04 9.76 -5.05
CA GLY A 181 -8.03 8.70 -4.83
C GLY A 181 -7.39 7.51 -4.12
N HIS A 182 -8.12 6.84 -3.25
CA HIS A 182 -7.70 5.60 -2.58
C HIS A 182 -8.76 4.53 -2.74
N ILE A 183 -8.37 3.26 -2.76
CA ILE A 183 -9.30 2.15 -2.92
C ILE A 183 -9.25 1.32 -1.64
N ALA A 184 -10.37 1.23 -0.95
CA ALA A 184 -10.54 0.36 0.21
C ALA A 184 -11.34 -0.88 -0.20
N VAL A 185 -10.73 -2.05 -0.19
CA VAL A 185 -11.41 -3.32 -0.42
C VAL A 185 -11.75 -3.91 0.94
N LEU A 186 -13.04 -3.88 1.29
CA LEU A 186 -13.54 -4.38 2.57
C LEU A 186 -14.18 -5.75 2.34
N VAL A 187 -13.37 -6.80 2.45
CA VAL A 187 -13.91 -8.16 2.42
C VAL A 187 -14.41 -8.51 3.82
N THR A 188 -15.71 -8.69 3.98
CA THR A 188 -16.32 -9.06 5.26
C THR A 188 -16.63 -10.56 5.29
N SER A 189 -16.56 -11.18 6.46
CA SER A 189 -17.09 -12.55 6.63
C SER A 189 -18.59 -12.48 6.91
N HIS A 190 -19.35 -13.52 6.54
CA HIS A 190 -20.79 -13.63 6.82
C HIS A 190 -21.17 -13.39 8.29
N VAL A 191 -20.23 -13.56 9.23
CA VAL A 191 -20.45 -13.37 10.68
C VAL A 191 -20.49 -11.89 11.09
N HIS A 192 -19.97 -10.98 10.25
CA HIS A 192 -19.89 -9.53 10.53
C HIS A 192 -20.89 -8.69 9.70
N LEU A 193 -21.90 -9.33 9.09
CA LEU A 193 -22.94 -8.67 8.28
C LEU A 193 -23.85 -7.68 9.06
N GLN A 194 -23.60 -7.44 10.34
CA GLN A 194 -24.38 -6.49 11.16
C GLN A 194 -23.75 -5.10 11.27
N THR A 195 -22.53 -4.86 10.78
CA THR A 195 -21.99 -3.49 10.75
C THR A 195 -22.67 -2.73 9.61
N SER A 196 -23.52 -1.77 9.96
CA SER A 196 -24.20 -0.94 8.97
C SER A 196 -23.17 -0.05 8.27
N ILE A 197 -23.20 -0.04 6.94
CA ILE A 197 -22.32 0.76 6.09
C ILE A 197 -22.51 2.28 6.35
N SER A 198 -23.63 2.66 6.97
CA SER A 198 -23.91 4.03 7.44
C SER A 198 -22.95 4.52 8.54
N ASP A 199 -22.24 3.62 9.22
CA ASP A 199 -21.39 3.95 10.36
C ASP A 199 -19.93 4.19 9.95
N ILE A 200 -19.61 4.06 8.65
CA ILE A 200 -18.28 4.36 8.11
C ILE A 200 -18.22 5.84 7.81
N ASP A 201 -17.45 6.61 8.60
CA ASP A 201 -17.12 8.00 8.29
C ASP A 201 -16.16 8.06 7.09
N MET A 202 -16.73 7.89 5.91
CA MET A 202 -16.01 7.94 4.66
C MET A 202 -15.95 9.37 4.14
N PRO A 203 -14.83 9.79 3.52
CA PRO A 203 -14.78 11.10 2.88
C PRO A 203 -15.95 11.20 1.89
N ASN A 204 -16.64 12.35 1.88
CA ASN A 204 -17.89 12.61 1.15
C ASN A 204 -17.89 12.23 -0.35
N SER A 205 -16.74 11.89 -0.93
CA SER A 205 -16.52 11.41 -2.30
C SER A 205 -16.41 9.88 -2.43
N SER A 206 -16.83 9.11 -1.42
CA SER A 206 -16.71 7.64 -1.44
C SER A 206 -17.85 6.95 -2.17
N ILE A 207 -17.49 6.04 -3.08
CA ILE A 207 -18.39 5.21 -3.86
C ILE A 207 -18.40 3.80 -3.26
N LEU A 208 -19.57 3.38 -2.78
CA LEU A 208 -19.80 2.00 -2.38
C LEU A 208 -20.11 1.16 -3.62
N VAL A 209 -19.40 0.04 -3.79
CA VAL A 209 -19.58 -0.86 -4.92
C VAL A 209 -19.68 -2.29 -4.41
N LYS A 210 -20.79 -2.95 -4.71
CA LYS A 210 -20.98 -4.37 -4.43
C LYS A 210 -20.25 -5.22 -5.47
N GLU A 211 -20.01 -6.50 -5.17
CA GLU A 211 -19.33 -7.42 -6.07
C GLU A 211 -19.95 -7.45 -7.48
N GLU A 212 -21.29 -7.45 -7.55
CA GLU A 212 -22.07 -7.43 -8.79
C GLU A 212 -21.82 -6.18 -9.67
N ASP A 213 -21.39 -5.08 -9.07
CA ASP A 213 -21.20 -3.79 -9.74
C ASP A 213 -19.73 -3.49 -10.08
N ILE A 214 -18.78 -4.38 -9.76
CA ILE A 214 -17.33 -4.17 -10.00
C ILE A 214 -17.05 -3.92 -11.49
N LEU A 215 -17.71 -4.66 -12.39
CA LEU A 215 -17.52 -4.48 -13.83
C LEU A 215 -18.06 -3.13 -14.32
N SER A 216 -19.14 -2.65 -13.72
CA SER A 216 -19.71 -1.33 -14.00
C SER A 216 -18.77 -0.23 -13.54
N LEU A 217 -18.21 -0.34 -12.34
CA LEU A 217 -17.18 0.58 -11.84
C LEU A 217 -15.93 0.58 -12.73
N ARG A 218 -15.44 -0.59 -13.15
CA ARG A 218 -14.26 -0.67 -14.02
C ARG A 218 -14.43 0.13 -15.32
N ARG A 219 -15.66 0.20 -15.85
CA ARG A 219 -15.97 0.94 -17.08
C ARG A 219 -16.01 2.46 -16.89
N THR A 220 -16.22 2.93 -15.65
CA THR A 220 -16.29 4.37 -15.35
C THR A 220 -14.94 4.95 -14.95
N LEU A 221 -13.98 4.12 -14.56
CA LEU A 221 -12.64 4.56 -14.17
C LEU A 221 -11.70 4.71 -15.38
N PRO A 222 -10.88 5.78 -15.42
CA PRO A 222 -9.87 5.92 -16.46
C PRO A 222 -8.77 4.86 -16.31
N LEU A 223 -8.27 4.37 -17.44
CA LEU A 223 -7.15 3.45 -17.47
C LEU A 223 -5.87 4.19 -17.05
N ASN A 224 -5.11 3.61 -16.12
CA ASN A 224 -3.82 4.11 -15.62
C ASN A 224 -3.84 5.45 -14.86
N GLY A 225 -4.99 5.85 -14.29
CA GLY A 225 -5.07 6.97 -13.34
C GLY A 225 -4.94 8.38 -13.95
N ALA A 226 -4.63 8.52 -15.23
CA ALA A 226 -4.51 9.82 -15.90
C ALA A 226 -5.85 10.58 -15.87
N GLY A 227 -5.89 11.71 -15.16
CA GLY A 227 -7.05 12.61 -15.11
C GLY A 227 -8.18 12.18 -14.16
N ALA A 228 -7.97 11.18 -13.29
CA ALA A 228 -8.96 10.79 -12.31
C ALA A 228 -9.01 11.78 -11.13
N SER A 229 -10.18 12.39 -10.88
CA SER A 229 -10.43 13.09 -9.61
C SER A 229 -10.35 12.10 -8.44
N PRO A 230 -9.87 12.51 -7.23
CA PRO A 230 -9.77 11.63 -6.08
C PRO A 230 -11.10 10.94 -5.78
N PHE A 231 -11.11 9.61 -5.88
CA PHE A 231 -12.27 8.77 -5.56
C PHE A 231 -11.91 7.77 -4.49
N SER A 232 -12.90 7.41 -3.68
CA SER A 232 -12.75 6.42 -2.61
C SER A 232 -13.67 5.26 -2.90
N VAL A 233 -13.17 4.10 -3.31
CA VAL A 233 -14.04 2.94 -3.60
C VAL A 233 -14.04 1.99 -2.41
N VAL A 234 -15.24 1.57 -2.00
CA VAL A 234 -15.45 0.48 -1.04
C VAL A 234 -16.03 -0.72 -1.77
N LEU A 235 -15.25 -1.78 -1.92
CA LEU A 235 -15.74 -3.05 -2.45
C LEU A 235 -16.31 -3.91 -1.33
N LEU A 236 -17.54 -4.38 -1.51
CA LEU A 236 -18.20 -5.36 -0.64
C LEU A 236 -18.43 -6.69 -1.40
N PRO A 237 -18.26 -7.85 -0.74
CA PRO A 237 -18.76 -9.12 -1.25
C PRO A 237 -20.30 -9.15 -1.31
#